data_AF-A0A8S3PNI6-F1
#
_entry.id   AF-A0A8S3PNI6-F1
#
_cell.length_a   1.000
_cell.length_b   1.000
_cell.length_c   1.000
_cell.angle_alpha   90.00
_cell.angle_beta   90.00
_cell.angle_gamma   90.00
#
_symmetry.space_group_name_H-M   'P 1'
#
loop_
_entity.id
_entity.type
_entity.pdbx_description
1 polymer ?
#
loop_
_entity_poly.entity_id
_entity_poly.type
_entity_poly.pdbx_seq_one_letter_code
_entity_poly.pdbx_strand_id
1 'polypeptide(L)'
;MGNVIANLPAANTEKSQRPVTYSFLPKTMIGGPYGLGEPEDQSLRDVELDVCIPDILRARVNKERCYEEHEIVSDCGRREQLMMPFRCQKEALVFKKCLYKAFNDPEFIESGKRQFLEERTEFRRTGIPKKRRVQMAEREKRVHRIMEELKEADRLEQEHSNHTS
;
A
#
# COMPACT_ATOMS: atom_id res chain seq x y z
N MET A 1 51.12 -31.67 -19.43
CA MET A 1 50.98 -30.23 -19.13
C MET A 1 50.57 -29.56 -20.44
N GLY A 2 49.44 -28.91 -20.63
CA GLY A 2 48.27 -28.67 -19.79
C GLY A 2 47.08 -28.40 -20.72
N ASN A 3 45.90 -28.70 -20.21
CA ASN A 3 44.57 -28.42 -20.76
C ASN A 3 44.26 -26.92 -20.60
N VAL A 4 43.73 -26.22 -21.61
CA VAL A 4 42.83 -25.06 -21.45
C VAL A 4 41.97 -24.96 -22.74
N ILE A 5 40.77 -25.54 -22.72
CA ILE A 5 39.46 -24.89 -22.52
C ILE A 5 39.06 -23.92 -23.65
N ALA A 6 37.92 -24.31 -24.24
CA ALA A 6 37.01 -23.62 -25.14
C ALA A 6 36.92 -22.10 -25.00
N ASN A 7 36.68 -21.43 -26.13
CA ASN A 7 35.89 -20.21 -26.16
C ASN A 7 34.95 -20.22 -27.37
N LEU A 8 33.70 -20.60 -27.09
CA LEU A 8 32.53 -20.19 -27.86
C LEU A 8 32.37 -18.66 -27.68
N PRO A 9 32.28 -17.86 -28.74
CA PRO A 9 31.84 -16.48 -28.60
C PRO A 9 30.36 -16.42 -28.21
N ALA A 10 30.12 -15.56 -27.22
CA ALA A 10 28.88 -15.28 -26.51
C ALA A 10 27.64 -15.10 -27.40
N ALA A 11 26.52 -15.61 -26.89
CA ALA A 11 25.18 -15.43 -27.41
C ALA A 11 24.88 -13.95 -27.71
N ASN A 12 24.45 -13.71 -28.95
CA ASN A 12 23.86 -12.46 -29.40
C ASN A 12 22.68 -12.10 -28.49
N THR A 13 22.79 -10.99 -27.76
CA THR A 13 21.64 -10.35 -27.12
C THR A 13 20.85 -9.63 -28.19
N GLU A 14 20.00 -10.37 -28.91
CA GLU A 14 18.94 -9.77 -29.71
C GLU A 14 18.05 -8.93 -28.78
N LYS A 15 18.26 -7.60 -28.81
CA LYS A 15 17.29 -6.63 -28.31
C LYS A 15 15.99 -6.87 -29.07
N SER A 16 15.05 -7.56 -28.43
CA SER A 16 13.66 -7.66 -28.85
C SER A 16 13.08 -6.24 -28.95
N GLN A 17 13.15 -5.65 -30.13
CA GLN A 17 12.52 -4.38 -30.45
C GLN A 17 11.02 -4.64 -30.51
N ARG A 18 10.33 -4.27 -29.43
CA ARG A 18 8.86 -4.26 -29.38
C ARG A 18 8.33 -3.30 -30.46
N PRO A 19 7.24 -3.65 -31.17
CA PRO A 19 6.70 -2.81 -32.23
C PRO A 19 6.34 -1.42 -31.70
N VAL A 20 6.70 -0.38 -32.46
CA VAL A 20 6.38 1.02 -32.14
C VAL A 20 4.88 1.21 -32.29
N THR A 21 4.16 1.16 -31.17
CA THR A 21 2.74 1.49 -31.13
C THR A 21 2.59 3.01 -31.13
N TYR A 22 2.01 3.57 -32.20
CA TYR A 22 1.68 4.99 -32.23
C TYR A 22 0.44 5.23 -31.36
N SER A 23 0.66 5.68 -30.12
CA SER A 23 -0.42 6.04 -29.20
C SER A 23 -0.67 7.54 -29.23
N PHE A 24 -1.93 7.95 -29.39
CA PHE A 24 -2.34 9.36 -29.29
C PHE A 24 -2.17 9.92 -27.86
N LEU A 25 -2.06 9.04 -26.86
CA LEU A 25 -1.90 9.40 -25.46
C LEU A 25 -0.42 9.46 -25.07
N PRO A 26 -0.05 10.35 -24.13
CA PRO A 26 1.33 10.48 -23.68
C PRO A 26 1.81 9.20 -23.00
N LYS A 27 3.10 8.91 -23.15
CA LYS A 27 3.74 7.72 -22.54
C LYS A 27 3.58 7.67 -21.02
N THR A 28 3.47 8.82 -20.35
CA THR A 28 3.20 8.89 -18.90
C THR A 28 1.89 8.21 -18.51
N MET A 29 0.90 8.12 -19.42
CA MET A 29 -0.40 7.50 -19.16
C MET A 29 -0.51 6.04 -19.64
N ILE A 30 0.12 5.68 -20.77
CA ILE A 30 -0.04 4.36 -21.43
C ILE A 30 1.26 3.53 -21.42
N GLY A 31 2.36 4.09 -20.93
CA GLY A 31 3.67 3.43 -20.86
C GLY A 31 3.81 2.42 -19.73
N GLY A 32 5.05 2.11 -19.39
CA GLY A 32 5.42 1.18 -18.35
C GLY A 32 5.22 -0.31 -18.70
N PRO A 33 5.63 -1.23 -17.81
CA PRO A 33 5.63 -2.68 -18.06
C PRO A 33 4.24 -3.29 -18.23
N TYR A 34 3.21 -2.68 -17.61
CA TYR A 34 1.82 -3.17 -17.64
C TYR A 34 0.85 -2.23 -18.39
N GLY A 35 1.36 -1.21 -19.08
CA GLY A 35 0.51 -0.23 -19.78
C GLY A 35 -0.32 0.68 -18.86
N LEU A 36 0.09 0.81 -17.59
CA LEU A 36 -0.59 1.60 -16.55
C LEU A 36 0.02 3.00 -16.36
N GLY A 37 0.95 3.38 -17.25
CA GLY A 37 1.78 4.58 -17.14
C GLY A 37 3.17 4.28 -16.61
N GLU A 38 4.06 5.27 -16.74
CA GLU A 38 5.46 5.12 -16.33
C GLU A 38 5.59 5.13 -14.79
N PRO A 39 6.33 4.17 -14.19
CA PRO A 39 6.49 4.11 -12.73
C PRO A 39 7.19 5.32 -12.11
N GLU A 40 8.14 5.92 -12.84
CA GLU A 40 8.96 7.04 -12.36
C GLU A 40 8.32 8.42 -12.58
N ASP A 41 7.16 8.48 -13.25
CA ASP A 41 6.43 9.71 -13.44
C ASP A 41 5.88 10.22 -12.09
N GLN A 42 6.24 11.46 -11.74
CA GLN A 42 5.83 12.15 -10.51
C GLN A 42 4.76 13.22 -10.74
N SER A 43 4.28 13.38 -11.98
CA SER A 43 3.18 14.31 -12.28
C SER A 43 1.89 13.86 -11.61
N LEU A 44 1.07 14.81 -11.16
CA LEU A 44 -0.22 14.54 -10.55
C LEU A 44 -1.34 15.00 -11.49
N ARG A 45 -2.37 14.17 -11.60
CA ARG A 45 -3.62 14.46 -12.29
C ARG A 45 -4.58 15.17 -11.34
N ASP A 46 -5.54 15.90 -11.88
CA ASP A 46 -6.56 16.61 -11.09
C ASP A 46 -7.30 15.67 -10.13
N VAL A 47 -7.68 14.48 -10.61
CA VAL A 47 -8.32 13.44 -9.77
C VAL A 47 -7.43 13.00 -8.61
N GLU A 48 -6.11 12.97 -8.80
CA GLU A 48 -5.16 12.57 -7.76
C GLU A 48 -4.99 13.67 -6.72
N LEU A 49 -5.00 14.93 -7.17
CA LEU A 49 -4.94 16.12 -6.31
C LEU A 49 -6.24 16.32 -5.51
N ASP A 50 -7.39 16.20 -6.16
CA ASP A 50 -8.68 16.59 -5.59
C ASP A 50 -9.38 15.45 -4.83
N VAL A 51 -9.04 14.19 -5.15
CA VAL A 51 -9.71 13.02 -4.58
C VAL A 51 -8.72 12.07 -3.91
N CYS A 52 -7.75 11.52 -4.64
CA CYS A 52 -6.93 10.43 -4.12
C CYS A 52 -6.04 10.84 -2.93
N ILE A 53 -5.29 11.94 -3.06
CA ILE A 53 -4.43 12.44 -1.98
C ILE A 53 -5.28 12.88 -0.77
N PRO A 54 -6.36 13.66 -0.94
CA PRO A 54 -7.27 14.00 0.16
C PRO A 54 -7.84 12.77 0.87
N ASP A 55 -8.17 11.69 0.16
CA ASP A 55 -8.67 10.46 0.78
C ASP A 55 -7.61 9.76 1.64
N ILE A 56 -6.35 9.72 1.17
CA ILE A 56 -5.22 9.22 1.96
C ILE A 56 -5.04 10.07 3.22
N LEU A 57 -5.05 11.40 3.08
CA LEU A 57 -4.92 12.32 4.20
C LEU A 57 -6.05 12.12 5.21
N ARG A 58 -7.32 12.04 4.77
CA ARG A 58 -8.48 11.78 5.66
C ARG A 58 -8.30 10.48 6.46
N ALA A 59 -7.89 9.40 5.80
CA ALA A 59 -7.67 8.12 6.46
C ALA A 59 -6.55 8.18 7.50
N ARG A 60 -5.54 9.02 7.28
CA ARG A 60 -4.41 9.22 8.20
C ARG A 60 -4.73 10.16 9.34
N VAL A 61 -5.42 11.27 9.09
CA VAL A 61 -5.76 12.26 10.13
C VAL A 61 -6.49 11.59 11.28
N ASN A 62 -7.46 10.72 10.98
CA ASN A 62 -8.25 10.04 12.02
C ASN A 62 -7.44 9.04 12.85
N LYS A 63 -6.31 8.54 12.34
CA LYS A 63 -5.50 7.50 12.99
C LYS A 63 -4.24 8.04 13.65
N GLU A 64 -3.61 9.04 13.04
CA GLU A 64 -2.28 9.53 13.42
C GLU A 64 -2.34 10.83 14.22
N ARG A 65 -3.29 11.74 13.93
CA ARG A 65 -3.20 13.13 14.40
C ARG A 65 -4.39 13.60 15.22
N CYS A 66 -5.61 13.34 14.75
CA CYS A 66 -6.85 13.72 15.41
C CYS A 66 -7.55 12.51 16.03
N TYR A 67 -6.77 11.53 16.53
CA TYR A 67 -7.31 10.29 17.08
C TYR A 67 -8.19 10.57 18.31
N GLU A 68 -7.72 11.42 19.22
CA GLU A 68 -8.43 11.76 20.46
C GLU A 68 -9.75 12.47 20.17
N GLU A 69 -9.75 13.50 19.33
CA GLU A 69 -10.96 14.22 18.96
C GLU A 69 -11.93 13.33 18.17
N HIS A 70 -11.40 12.44 17.32
CA HIS A 70 -12.20 11.47 16.59
C HIS A 70 -12.86 10.46 17.54
N GLU A 71 -12.16 10.00 18.58
CA GLU A 71 -12.69 9.10 19.60
C GLU A 71 -13.81 9.76 20.40
N ILE A 72 -13.67 11.02 20.80
CA ILE A 72 -14.72 11.79 21.48
C ILE A 72 -16.00 11.88 20.62
N VAL A 73 -15.85 12.17 19.32
CA VAL A 73 -16.99 12.21 18.38
C VAL A 73 -17.60 10.81 18.21
N SER A 74 -16.76 9.78 18.12
CA SER A 74 -17.19 8.37 18.01
C SER A 74 -17.99 7.93 19.24
N ASP A 75 -17.54 8.29 20.44
CA ASP A 75 -18.23 8.02 21.69
C ASP A 75 -19.59 8.72 21.77
N CYS A 76 -19.65 9.99 21.36
CA CYS A 76 -20.91 10.70 21.28
C CYS A 76 -21.85 10.05 20.23
N GLY A 77 -21.32 9.66 19.08
CA GLY A 77 -22.07 8.95 18.04
C GLY A 77 -22.63 7.61 18.50
N ARG A 78 -21.87 6.85 19.30
CA ARG A 78 -22.34 5.60 19.92
C ARG A 78 -23.48 5.84 20.92
N ARG A 79 -23.43 6.93 21.69
CA ARG A 79 -24.47 7.28 22.69
C ARG A 79 -25.75 7.82 22.06
N GLU A 80 -25.62 8.76 21.14
CA GLU A 80 -26.75 9.51 20.57
C GLU A 80 -27.32 8.86 19.31
N GLN A 81 -26.58 7.95 18.68
CA GLN A 81 -26.98 7.18 17.50
C GLN A 81 -27.54 8.10 16.39
N LEU A 82 -28.84 8.00 16.10
CA LEU A 82 -29.51 8.80 15.08
C LEU A 82 -29.52 10.31 15.39
N MET A 83 -29.43 10.69 16.67
CA MET A 83 -29.47 12.08 17.11
C MET A 83 -28.09 12.77 17.09
N MET A 84 -27.03 12.07 16.62
CA MET A 84 -25.66 12.58 16.59
C MET A 84 -25.52 13.97 15.95
N PRO A 85 -26.10 14.30 14.77
CA PRO A 85 -25.93 15.62 14.15
C PRO A 85 -26.47 16.79 15.00
N PHE A 86 -27.42 16.50 15.89
CA PHE A 86 -28.06 17.50 16.75
C PHE A 86 -27.40 17.57 18.13
N ARG A 87 -26.99 16.42 18.68
CA ARG A 87 -26.50 16.30 20.06
C ARG A 87 -24.98 16.39 20.18
N CYS A 88 -24.24 15.98 19.16
CA CYS A 88 -22.76 15.89 19.17
C CYS A 88 -22.07 17.08 18.48
N GLN A 89 -22.73 18.24 18.39
CA GLN A 89 -22.20 19.40 17.68
C GLN A 89 -20.94 19.96 18.33
N LYS A 90 -20.84 19.91 19.67
CA LYS A 90 -19.70 20.45 20.40
C LYS A 90 -18.44 19.62 20.13
N GLU A 91 -18.58 18.31 20.22
CA GLU A 91 -17.56 17.30 19.91
C GLU A 91 -17.11 17.44 18.45
N ALA A 92 -18.07 17.55 17.53
CA ALA A 92 -17.80 17.74 16.10
C ALA A 92 -17.03 19.04 15.81
N LEU A 93 -17.28 20.12 16.55
CA LEU A 93 -16.53 21.37 16.40
C LEU A 93 -15.08 21.23 16.86
N VAL A 94 -14.82 20.47 17.92
CA VAL A 94 -13.45 20.18 18.38
C VAL A 94 -12.70 19.38 17.32
N PHE A 95 -13.32 18.31 16.81
CA PHE A 95 -12.74 17.51 15.73
C PHE A 95 -12.50 18.33 14.45
N LYS A 96 -13.47 19.17 14.04
CA LYS A 96 -13.31 20.07 12.89
C LYS A 96 -12.13 21.03 13.05
N LYS A 97 -11.86 21.54 14.25
CA LYS A 97 -10.68 22.38 14.51
C LYS A 97 -9.38 21.60 14.33
N CYS A 98 -9.33 20.35 14.77
CA CYS A 98 -8.16 19.50 14.52
C CYS A 98 -7.96 19.22 13.03
N LEU A 99 -9.02 18.85 12.31
CA LEU A 99 -8.99 18.66 10.85
C LEU A 99 -8.45 19.91 10.14
N TYR A 100 -8.95 21.09 10.50
CA TYR A 100 -8.50 22.35 9.89
C TYR A 100 -7.00 22.57 10.09
N LYS A 101 -6.45 22.28 11.28
CA LYS A 101 -5.01 22.38 11.51
C LYS A 101 -4.23 21.37 10.65
N ALA A 102 -4.70 20.13 10.57
CA ALA A 102 -4.03 19.08 9.80
C ALA A 102 -4.02 19.37 8.29
N PHE A 103 -5.13 19.85 7.72
CA PHE A 103 -5.23 20.18 6.29
C PHE A 103 -4.57 21.50 5.90
N ASN A 104 -4.13 22.33 6.87
CA ASN A 104 -3.32 23.52 6.61
C ASN A 104 -1.82 23.29 6.85
N ASP A 105 -1.44 22.09 7.26
CA ASP A 105 -0.04 21.75 7.48
C ASP A 105 0.59 21.23 6.16
N PRO A 106 1.52 21.99 5.55
CA PRO A 106 2.12 21.62 4.27
C PRO A 106 2.94 20.33 4.36
N GLU A 107 3.60 20.06 5.49
CA GLU A 107 4.39 18.86 5.68
C GLU A 107 3.49 17.62 5.67
N PHE A 108 2.32 17.73 6.29
CA PHE A 108 1.34 16.66 6.32
C PHE A 108 0.80 16.35 4.92
N ILE A 109 0.45 17.39 4.16
CA ILE A 109 -0.03 17.25 2.77
C ILE A 109 1.05 16.61 1.89
N GLU A 110 2.29 17.07 2.00
CA GLU A 110 3.42 16.54 1.24
C GLU A 110 3.67 15.06 1.58
N SER A 111 3.56 14.69 2.86
CA SER A 111 3.68 13.29 3.28
C SER A 111 2.61 12.39 2.65
N GLY A 112 1.36 12.87 2.53
CA GLY A 112 0.28 12.15 1.86
C GLY A 112 0.50 12.04 0.35
N LYS A 113 1.00 13.10 -0.28
CA LYS A 113 1.41 13.09 -1.69
C LYS A 113 2.52 12.06 -1.94
N ARG A 114 3.55 12.03 -1.11
CA ARG A 114 4.65 11.05 -1.22
C ARG A 114 4.13 9.61 -1.13
N GLN A 115 3.25 9.34 -0.16
CA GLN A 115 2.62 8.03 -0.02
C GLN A 115 1.80 7.64 -1.25
N PHE A 116 1.00 8.57 -1.78
CA PHE A 116 0.23 8.33 -3.00
C PHE A 116 1.14 7.95 -4.18
N LEU A 117 2.22 8.71 -4.37
CA LEU A 117 3.17 8.50 -5.45
C LEU A 117 3.86 7.14 -5.32
N GLU A 118 4.31 6.77 -4.12
CA GLU A 118 4.90 5.46 -3.83
C GLU A 118 3.92 4.30 -4.17
N GLU A 119 2.66 4.42 -3.73
CA GLU A 119 1.64 3.40 -3.99
C GLU A 119 1.32 3.28 -5.48
N ARG A 120 1.30 4.41 -6.20
CA ARG A 120 1.08 4.49 -7.64
C ARG A 120 2.26 3.90 -8.41
N THR A 121 3.49 4.24 -8.05
CA THR A 121 4.71 3.68 -8.64
C THR A 121 4.71 2.17 -8.50
N GLU A 122 4.38 1.66 -7.31
CA GLU A 122 4.32 0.21 -7.08
C GLU A 122 3.20 -0.45 -7.88
N PHE A 123 2.03 0.20 -8.00
CA PHE A 123 0.94 -0.29 -8.84
C PHE A 123 1.32 -0.32 -10.34
N ARG A 124 1.98 0.72 -10.85
CA ARG A 124 2.47 0.79 -12.23
C ARG A 124 3.59 -0.21 -12.50
N ARG A 125 4.44 -0.48 -11.50
CA ARG A 125 5.54 -1.44 -11.56
C ARG A 125 5.09 -2.88 -11.53
N THR A 126 4.05 -3.22 -10.76
CA THR A 126 3.63 -4.61 -10.51
C THR A 126 2.30 -4.99 -11.16
N GLY A 127 1.44 -4.02 -11.47
CA GLY A 127 0.06 -4.25 -11.90
C GLY A 127 -0.89 -4.72 -10.78
N ILE A 128 -0.40 -4.85 -9.54
CA ILE A 128 -1.18 -5.42 -8.43
C ILE A 128 -1.64 -4.29 -7.50
N PRO A 129 -2.94 -4.10 -7.26
CA PRO A 129 -3.42 -3.01 -6.39
C PRO A 129 -3.08 -3.25 -4.92
N LYS A 130 -2.89 -2.18 -4.14
CA LYS A 130 -2.50 -2.23 -2.71
C LYS A 130 -3.35 -3.20 -1.89
N LYS A 131 -4.67 -3.17 -2.03
CA LYS A 131 -5.58 -4.08 -1.30
C LYS A 131 -5.24 -5.55 -1.54
N ARG A 132 -4.94 -5.92 -2.78
CA ARG A 132 -4.55 -7.29 -3.14
C ARG A 132 -3.16 -7.63 -2.58
N ARG A 133 -2.21 -6.70 -2.61
CA ARG A 133 -0.88 -6.89 -2.00
C ARG A 133 -0.98 -7.14 -0.49
N VAL A 134 -1.82 -6.37 0.21
CA VAL A 134 -2.07 -6.57 1.65
C VAL A 134 -2.69 -7.95 1.92
N GLN A 135 -3.71 -8.36 1.14
CA GLN A 135 -4.31 -9.68 1.26
C GLN A 135 -3.32 -10.82 1.02
N MET A 136 -2.44 -10.68 0.03
CA MET A 136 -1.37 -11.65 -0.24
C MET A 136 -0.42 -11.75 0.95
N ALA A 137 0.07 -10.62 1.48
CA ALA A 137 0.96 -10.60 2.65
C ALA A 137 0.29 -11.16 3.91
N GLU A 138 -1.00 -10.88 4.14
CA GLU A 138 -1.77 -11.47 5.25
C GLU A 138 -1.92 -12.99 5.09
N ARG A 139 -2.15 -13.47 3.86
CA ARG A 139 -2.23 -14.90 3.56
C ARG A 139 -0.87 -15.57 3.79
N GLU A 140 0.22 -14.95 3.36
CA GLU A 140 1.58 -15.45 3.61
C GLU A 140 1.90 -15.54 5.10
N LYS A 141 1.56 -14.51 5.88
CA LYS A 141 1.71 -14.52 7.35
C LYS A 141 0.87 -15.63 8.01
N ARG A 142 -0.35 -15.87 7.49
CA ARG A 142 -1.21 -16.96 7.97
C ARG A 142 -0.59 -18.33 7.69
N VAL A 143 -0.10 -18.55 6.47
CA VAL A 143 0.59 -19.79 6.10
C VAL A 143 1.83 -19.97 6.97
N HIS A 144 2.64 -18.93 7.15
CA HIS A 144 3.81 -18.99 8.02
C HIS A 144 3.44 -19.41 9.45
N ARG A 145 2.38 -18.82 10.03
CA ARG A 145 1.93 -19.18 11.38
C ARG A 145 1.53 -20.66 11.47
N ILE A 146 0.73 -21.14 10.53
CA ILE A 146 0.31 -22.55 10.47
C ILE A 146 1.52 -23.48 10.31
N MET A 147 2.47 -23.11 9.45
CA MET A 147 3.69 -23.89 9.24
C MET A 147 4.54 -23.98 10.50
N GLU A 148 4.60 -22.93 11.32
CA GLU A 148 5.29 -22.99 12.62
C GLU A 148 4.54 -23.85 13.64
N GLU A 149 3.21 -23.74 13.71
CA GLU A 149 2.36 -24.60 14.57
C GLU A 149 2.52 -26.09 14.22
N LEU A 150 2.55 -26.43 12.92
CA LEU A 150 2.77 -27.81 12.46
C LEU A 150 4.17 -28.31 12.84
N LYS A 151 5.21 -27.49 12.66
CA LYS A 151 6.57 -27.86 13.09
C LYS A 151 6.69 -28.08 14.60
N GLU A 152 5.93 -27.34 15.39
CA GLU A 152 5.90 -27.51 16.84
C GLU A 152 5.16 -28.80 17.23
N ALA A 153 4.03 -29.11 16.59
CA ALA A 153 3.32 -30.37 16.78
C ALA A 153 4.21 -31.59 16.44
N ASP A 154 4.87 -31.57 15.28
CA ASP A 154 5.78 -32.64 14.85
C ASP A 154 6.93 -32.86 15.85
N ARG A 155 7.45 -31.78 16.45
CA ARG A 155 8.51 -31.85 17.47
C ARG A 155 8.03 -32.52 18.74
N LEU A 156 6.83 -32.17 19.22
CA LEU A 156 6.22 -32.80 20.39
C LEU A 156 5.94 -34.28 20.13
N GLU A 157 5.44 -34.65 18.95
CA GLU A 157 5.23 -36.05 18.59
C GLU A 157 6.54 -36.86 18.61
N GLN A 158 7.63 -36.29 18.10
CA GLN A 158 8.96 -36.92 18.15
C GLN A 158 9.46 -37.08 19.59
N GLU A 159 9.28 -36.08 20.46
CA GLU A 159 9.63 -36.16 21.88
C GLU A 159 8.81 -37.23 22.62
N HIS A 160 7.49 -37.30 22.37
CA HIS A 160 6.61 -38.33 22.92
C HIS A 160 7.01 -39.74 22.44
N SER A 161 7.37 -39.89 21.17
CA SER A 161 7.84 -41.18 20.62
C SER A 161 9.16 -41.64 21.24
N ASN A 162 10.08 -40.71 21.48
CA ASN A 162 11.39 -41.01 22.08
C ASN A 162 11.30 -41.35 23.57
N HIS A 163 10.26 -40.86 24.26
CA HIS A 163 10.07 -41.12 25.70
C HIS A 163 9.26 -42.40 26.00
N THR A 164 8.59 -42.98 24.99
CA THR A 164 7.76 -44.19 25.10
C THR A 164 8.49 -45.46 24.64
N SER A 165 9.75 -45.34 24.18
CA SER A 165 10.67 -46.45 23.87
C SER A 165 11.67 -46.66 25.01
#